data_AF-A0AA37BKS2-F1
#
_entry.id   AF-A0AA37BKS2-F1
#
_cell.length_a   1.000
_cell.length_b   1.000
_cell.length_c   1.000
_cell.angle_alpha   90.00
_cell.angle_beta   90.00
_cell.angle_gamma   90.00
#
_symmetry.space_group_name_H-M   'P 1'
#
loop_
_entity.id
_entity.type
_entity.pdbx_description
1 polymer ?
#
loop_
_entity_poly.entity_id
_entity_poly.type
_entity_poly.pdbx_seq_one_letter_code
_entity_poly.pdbx_strand_id
1 'polypeptide(L)'
;MTRSGPELDRSLRLPARGGYVVVDVETTGFSPAKGDRICEIALISLDEDGATTDEWHSLVNPLRNTGASHIHRITDAMVADAPVIDEVLDEVWQRIAGRVLVAHNASFDLRFLKVLPGSHWVTETLCTQRLAPGFLPDGKWTLAACCERAGIPLRNAHSALADARATAGLFRHFLSRGASWEEHLSRAAQAPEWRPCGLPQRAPRRR
;
A
#
# COMPACT_ATOMS: atom_id res chain seq x y z
N MET A 1 25.68 -19.61 -36.36
CA MET A 1 24.83 -20.19 -35.29
C MET A 1 24.75 -19.19 -34.15
N THR A 2 23.88 -18.18 -34.29
CA THR A 2 23.61 -17.18 -33.25
C THR A 2 22.39 -17.63 -32.45
N ARG A 3 22.56 -17.90 -31.15
CA ARG A 3 21.44 -18.19 -30.26
C ARG A 3 20.80 -16.86 -29.87
N SER A 4 19.60 -16.61 -30.37
CA SER A 4 18.72 -15.56 -29.90
C SER A 4 18.33 -15.86 -28.45
N GLY A 5 18.60 -14.92 -27.54
CA GLY A 5 18.11 -14.96 -26.17
C GLY A 5 16.59 -14.70 -26.13
N PRO A 6 15.91 -15.06 -25.04
CA PRO A 6 14.47 -14.83 -24.91
C PRO A 6 14.17 -13.33 -24.90
N GLU A 7 13.32 -12.90 -25.84
CA GLU A 7 12.74 -11.56 -25.85
C GLU A 7 11.84 -11.40 -24.62
N LEU A 8 12.22 -10.47 -23.73
CA LEU A 8 11.39 -10.06 -22.61
C LEU A 8 10.15 -9.32 -23.15
N ASP A 9 8.98 -9.80 -22.73
CA ASP A 9 7.66 -9.25 -23.05
C ASP A 9 7.61 -7.74 -22.76
N ARG A 10 7.19 -6.96 -23.76
CA ARG A 10 7.12 -5.48 -23.75
C ARG A 10 5.79 -4.95 -23.19
N SER A 11 4.98 -5.77 -22.51
CA SER A 11 3.63 -5.38 -22.08
C SER A 11 3.51 -4.79 -20.65
N LEU A 12 4.54 -4.84 -19.82
CA LEU A 12 4.56 -4.15 -18.52
C LEU A 12 5.22 -2.77 -18.64
N ARG A 13 4.42 -1.74 -18.96
CA ARG A 13 4.84 -0.36 -18.68
C ARG A 13 5.13 -0.28 -17.19
N LEU A 14 6.39 -0.06 -16.82
CA LEU A 14 6.73 0.30 -15.45
C LEU A 14 5.83 1.47 -15.04
N PRO A 15 5.21 1.46 -13.85
CA PRO A 15 4.49 2.63 -13.36
C PRO A 15 5.42 3.83 -13.45
N ALA A 16 4.90 4.99 -13.88
CA ALA A 16 5.70 6.21 -13.90
C ALA A 16 6.36 6.39 -12.52
N ARG A 17 7.68 6.63 -12.50
CA ARG A 17 8.37 7.04 -11.26
C ARG A 17 7.84 8.43 -10.88
N GLY A 18 7.75 8.71 -9.58
CA GLY A 18 7.13 9.93 -9.07
C GLY A 18 5.66 9.73 -8.70
N GLY A 19 5.08 10.77 -8.10
CA GLY A 19 3.76 10.73 -7.49
C GLY A 19 3.71 9.98 -6.16
N TYR A 20 2.53 9.46 -5.84
CA TYR A 20 2.22 8.87 -4.55
C TYR A 20 1.84 7.40 -4.68
N VAL A 21 1.92 6.69 -3.57
CA VAL A 21 1.32 5.36 -3.40
C VAL A 21 0.59 5.33 -2.08
N VAL A 22 -0.71 5.11 -2.12
CA VAL A 22 -1.51 4.93 -0.92
C VAL A 22 -1.44 3.46 -0.53
N VAL A 23 -1.14 3.17 0.74
CA VAL A 23 -1.12 1.81 1.28
C VAL A 23 -2.12 1.69 2.42
N ASP A 24 -2.72 0.51 2.51
CA ASP A 24 -3.45 0.04 3.68
C ASP A 24 -3.17 -1.46 3.86
N VAL A 25 -3.09 -1.92 5.10
CA VAL A 25 -2.93 -3.34 5.44
C VAL A 25 -3.96 -3.80 6.46
N GLU A 26 -4.54 -4.97 6.22
CA GLU A 26 -5.25 -5.71 7.25
C GLU A 26 -4.31 -6.76 7.85
N THR A 27 -4.41 -6.96 9.17
CA THR A 27 -3.44 -7.73 9.91
C THR A 27 -4.10 -8.62 10.96
N THR A 28 -3.39 -9.68 11.36
CA THR A 28 -3.90 -10.63 12.36
C THR A 28 -4.01 -10.08 13.78
N GLY A 29 -3.53 -8.86 14.00
CA GLY A 29 -3.44 -8.18 15.28
C GLY A 29 -2.63 -6.88 15.13
N PHE A 30 -2.19 -6.28 16.23
CA PHE A 30 -1.64 -4.92 16.22
C PHE A 30 -0.10 -4.86 16.19
N SER A 31 0.60 -5.98 16.36
CA SER A 31 2.04 -5.95 16.61
C SER A 31 2.86 -7.02 15.89
N PRO A 32 3.63 -6.66 14.85
CA PRO A 32 4.56 -7.60 14.24
C PRO A 32 5.63 -8.08 15.22
N ALA A 33 6.02 -7.25 16.20
CA ALA A 33 6.93 -7.65 17.28
C ALA A 33 6.34 -8.74 18.21
N LYS A 34 5.02 -8.96 18.19
CA LYS A 34 4.34 -10.06 18.89
C LYS A 34 3.96 -11.21 17.95
N GLY A 35 4.45 -11.16 16.70
CA GLY A 35 4.22 -12.17 15.67
C GLY A 35 2.98 -11.95 14.82
N ASP A 36 2.23 -10.85 14.97
CA ASP A 36 1.10 -10.53 14.08
C ASP A 36 1.59 -10.30 12.65
N ARG A 37 0.76 -10.64 11.66
CA ARG A 37 1.14 -10.65 10.25
C ARG A 37 0.09 -9.97 9.39
N ILE A 38 0.51 -9.54 8.19
CA ILE A 38 -0.38 -9.01 7.16
C ILE A 38 -1.23 -10.17 6.60
N CYS A 39 -2.54 -9.94 6.46
CA CYS A 39 -3.49 -10.86 5.82
C CYS A 39 -4.18 -10.25 4.58
N GLU A 40 -4.08 -8.94 4.38
CA GLU A 40 -4.42 -8.25 3.13
C GLU A 40 -3.53 -7.00 2.99
N ILE A 41 -3.15 -6.66 1.77
CA ILE A 41 -2.45 -5.43 1.44
C ILE A 41 -3.05 -4.81 0.18
N ALA A 42 -3.23 -3.50 0.19
CA ALA A 42 -3.67 -2.74 -0.97
C ALA A 42 -2.73 -1.57 -1.25
N LEU A 43 -2.53 -1.28 -2.54
CA LEU A 43 -1.72 -0.18 -3.05
C LEU A 43 -2.51 0.56 -4.12
N ILE A 44 -2.68 1.88 -3.96
CA ILE A 44 -3.28 2.75 -4.96
C ILE A 44 -2.22 3.73 -5.44
N SER A 45 -1.78 3.58 -6.68
CA SER A 45 -0.79 4.46 -7.30
C SER A 45 -1.47 5.73 -7.78
N LEU A 46 -0.94 6.87 -7.36
CA LEU A 46 -1.38 8.19 -7.82
C LEU A 46 -0.24 8.89 -8.59
N ASP A 47 -0.59 9.72 -9.56
CA ASP A 47 0.36 10.69 -10.11
C ASP A 47 0.59 11.88 -9.14
N GLU A 48 1.38 12.86 -9.56
CA GLU A 48 1.74 14.03 -8.75
C GLU A 48 0.54 14.95 -8.45
N ASP A 49 -0.49 14.94 -9.30
CA ASP A 49 -1.73 15.68 -9.09
C ASP A 49 -2.76 14.89 -8.26
N GLY A 50 -2.41 13.66 -7.90
CA GLY A 50 -3.25 12.76 -7.11
C GLY A 50 -4.25 11.95 -7.93
N ALA A 51 -4.21 11.96 -9.26
CA ALA A 51 -5.08 11.11 -10.07
C ALA A 51 -4.63 9.65 -9.98
N THR A 52 -5.61 8.73 -9.85
CA THR A 52 -5.32 7.29 -9.78
C THR A 52 -4.78 6.80 -11.11
N THR A 53 -3.62 6.16 -11.06
CA THR A 53 -2.92 5.60 -12.23
C THR A 53 -2.94 4.07 -12.25
N ASP A 54 -3.01 3.45 -11.08
CA ASP A 54 -3.10 2.00 -10.93
C ASP A 54 -3.66 1.62 -9.56
N GLU A 55 -4.28 0.43 -9.48
CA GLU A 55 -4.74 -0.18 -8.23
C GLU A 55 -4.28 -1.64 -8.16
N TRP A 56 -3.68 -2.01 -7.05
CA TRP A 56 -3.24 -3.38 -6.77
C TRP A 56 -3.66 -3.79 -5.36
N HIS A 57 -4.04 -5.04 -5.18
CA HIS A 57 -4.33 -5.60 -3.86
C HIS A 57 -4.12 -7.12 -3.88
N SER A 58 -3.85 -7.67 -2.70
CA SER A 58 -3.77 -9.11 -2.51
C SER A 58 -4.22 -9.49 -1.11
N LEU A 59 -5.02 -10.55 -1.00
CA LEU A 59 -5.03 -11.36 0.21
C LEU A 59 -3.65 -11.99 0.40
N VAL A 60 -3.26 -12.18 1.66
CA VAL A 60 -1.97 -12.77 2.02
C VAL A 60 -2.21 -13.88 3.02
N ASN A 61 -1.63 -15.05 2.77
CA ASN A 61 -1.60 -16.12 3.75
C ASN A 61 -0.62 -15.75 4.88
N PRO A 62 -1.11 -15.44 6.10
CA PRO A 62 -0.23 -15.03 7.18
C PRO A 62 0.53 -16.24 7.77
N LEU A 63 0.26 -17.48 7.32
CA LEU A 63 0.78 -18.73 7.91
C LEU A 63 0.41 -18.88 9.39
N ARG A 64 -0.76 -18.35 9.77
CA ARG A 64 -1.39 -18.42 11.08
C ARG A 64 -2.89 -18.12 10.95
N ASN A 65 -3.63 -18.22 12.04
CA ASN A 65 -5.02 -17.76 12.06
C ASN A 65 -5.08 -16.26 11.70
N THR A 66 -6.06 -15.88 10.88
CA THR A 66 -6.23 -14.52 10.37
C THR A 66 -6.42 -13.48 11.47
N GLY A 67 -6.76 -13.87 12.70
CA GLY A 67 -7.07 -12.94 13.78
C GLY A 67 -8.20 -11.99 13.37
N ALA A 68 -8.63 -11.10 14.27
CA ALA A 68 -9.48 -9.92 14.00
C ALA A 68 -10.59 -10.02 12.91
N SER A 69 -11.08 -11.21 12.55
CA SER A 69 -11.99 -11.43 11.41
C SER A 69 -13.35 -10.79 11.61
N HIS A 70 -13.70 -10.48 12.86
CA HIS A 70 -14.89 -9.70 13.19
C HIS A 70 -14.78 -8.22 12.77
N ILE A 71 -13.57 -7.73 12.53
CA ILE A 71 -13.25 -6.38 12.03
C ILE A 71 -13.13 -6.45 10.50
N HIS A 72 -12.08 -7.12 10.00
CA HIS A 72 -11.71 -7.09 8.59
C HIS A 72 -12.40 -8.14 7.70
N ARG A 73 -13.19 -9.05 8.29
CA ARG A 73 -13.99 -10.08 7.59
C ARG A 73 -13.20 -11.12 6.78
N ILE A 74 -11.88 -11.00 6.70
CA ILE A 74 -10.99 -12.03 6.15
C ILE A 74 -11.01 -13.27 7.05
N THR A 75 -11.30 -14.43 6.45
CA THR A 75 -11.34 -15.73 7.14
C THR A 75 -10.13 -16.59 6.76
N ASP A 76 -9.78 -17.55 7.62
CA ASP A 76 -8.71 -18.53 7.35
C ASP A 76 -8.89 -19.23 5.99
N ALA A 77 -10.14 -19.52 5.59
CA ALA A 77 -10.44 -20.16 4.31
C ALA A 77 -10.11 -19.26 3.10
N MET A 78 -10.32 -17.94 3.22
CA MET A 78 -10.02 -17.00 2.14
C MET A 78 -8.52 -16.88 1.87
N VAL A 79 -7.69 -17.01 2.91
CA VAL A 79 -6.24 -16.85 2.80
C VAL A 79 -5.49 -18.16 2.66
N ALA A 80 -6.16 -19.31 2.72
CA ALA A 80 -5.53 -20.63 2.69
C ALA A 80 -4.66 -20.83 1.43
N ASP A 81 -5.19 -20.43 0.27
CA ASP A 81 -4.53 -20.52 -1.04
C ASP A 81 -3.94 -19.19 -1.53
N ALA A 82 -4.01 -18.14 -0.71
CA ALA A 82 -3.40 -16.85 -1.01
C ALA A 82 -1.86 -16.95 -0.97
N PRO A 83 -1.14 -16.08 -1.70
CA PRO A 83 0.32 -16.03 -1.60
C PRO A 83 0.77 -15.63 -0.19
N VAL A 84 1.95 -16.09 0.24
CA VAL A 84 2.58 -15.52 1.45
C VAL A 84 3.19 -14.16 1.13
N ILE A 85 3.47 -13.35 2.14
CA ILE A 85 3.96 -11.97 1.93
C ILE A 85 5.21 -11.94 1.04
N ASP A 86 6.16 -12.87 1.24
CA ASP A 86 7.41 -12.96 0.47
C ASP A 86 7.19 -13.15 -1.03
N GLU A 87 6.08 -13.77 -1.44
CA GLU A 87 5.74 -14.00 -2.84
C GLU A 87 5.23 -12.73 -3.55
N VAL A 88 4.79 -11.71 -2.79
CA VAL A 88 4.29 -10.44 -3.33
C VAL A 88 5.20 -9.23 -3.03
N LEU A 89 6.23 -9.40 -2.21
CA LEU A 89 7.12 -8.30 -1.77
C LEU A 89 7.77 -7.55 -2.93
N ASP A 90 8.25 -8.27 -3.95
CA ASP A 90 8.91 -7.62 -5.09
C ASP A 90 7.96 -6.68 -5.82
N GLU A 91 6.71 -7.11 -6.06
CA GLU A 91 5.69 -6.26 -6.69
C GLU A 91 5.30 -5.08 -5.79
N VAL A 92 5.13 -5.32 -4.48
CA VAL A 92 4.85 -4.27 -3.48
C VAL A 92 5.93 -3.19 -3.50
N TRP A 93 7.21 -3.58 -3.45
CA TRP A 93 8.32 -2.63 -3.44
C TRP A 93 8.53 -1.95 -4.77
N GLN A 94 8.32 -2.65 -5.89
CA GLN A 94 8.36 -2.03 -7.21
C GLN A 94 7.34 -0.89 -7.33
N ARG A 95 6.15 -1.08 -6.74
CA ARG A 95 5.07 -0.07 -6.73
C ARG A 95 5.33 1.08 -5.76
N ILE A 96 6.12 0.85 -4.70
CA ILE A 96 6.44 1.86 -3.69
C ILE A 96 7.68 2.67 -4.03
N ALA A 97 8.71 2.03 -4.60
CA ALA A 97 10.00 2.65 -4.84
C ALA A 97 9.89 3.89 -5.72
N GLY A 98 10.52 4.98 -5.27
CA GLY A 98 10.50 6.25 -5.99
C GLY A 98 9.22 7.07 -5.83
N ARG A 99 8.32 6.70 -4.91
CA ARG A 99 7.06 7.38 -4.63
C ARG A 99 6.94 7.77 -3.16
N VAL A 100 6.11 8.77 -2.88
CA VAL A 100 5.75 9.13 -1.51
C VAL A 100 4.66 8.16 -1.02
N LEU A 101 4.94 7.43 0.06
CA LEU A 101 3.95 6.54 0.67
C LEU A 101 2.93 7.36 1.46
N VAL A 102 1.65 7.05 1.29
CA VAL A 102 0.55 7.73 1.96
C VAL A 102 -0.31 6.67 2.67
N ALA A 103 -0.70 6.91 3.91
CA ALA A 103 -1.61 6.03 4.63
C ALA A 103 -2.45 6.80 5.66
N HIS A 104 -3.59 6.25 6.05
CA HIS A 104 -4.39 6.79 7.14
C HIS A 104 -3.98 6.13 8.45
N ASN A 105 -3.53 6.91 9.43
CA ASN A 105 -2.81 6.37 10.59
C ASN A 105 -1.55 5.58 10.17
N ALA A 106 -0.73 6.18 9.29
CA ALA A 106 0.45 5.55 8.70
C ALA A 106 1.40 4.86 9.68
N SER A 107 1.41 5.26 10.96
CA SER A 107 2.20 4.58 12.00
C SER A 107 1.87 3.09 12.13
N PHE A 108 0.63 2.70 11.84
CA PHE A 108 0.13 1.33 11.88
C PHE A 108 0.60 0.52 10.67
N ASP A 109 0.40 1.00 9.45
CA ASP A 109 0.85 0.28 8.25
C ASP A 109 2.38 0.17 8.23
N LEU A 110 3.07 1.28 8.53
CA LEU A 110 4.52 1.35 8.49
C LEU A 110 5.18 0.38 9.48
N ARG A 111 4.58 0.07 10.63
CA ARG A 111 5.22 -0.90 11.55
C ARG A 111 5.25 -2.31 10.97
N PHE A 112 4.26 -2.69 10.16
CA PHE A 112 4.25 -3.97 9.46
C PHE A 112 5.20 -3.93 8.26
N LEU A 113 5.17 -2.87 7.46
CA LEU A 113 6.09 -2.71 6.32
C LEU A 113 7.56 -2.66 6.74
N LYS A 114 7.89 -2.01 7.86
CA LYS A 114 9.29 -1.82 8.32
C LYS A 114 10.00 -3.11 8.71
N VAL A 115 9.26 -4.15 9.12
CA VAL A 115 9.84 -5.46 9.48
C VAL A 115 10.02 -6.38 8.28
N LEU A 116 9.49 -6.01 7.10
CA LEU A 116 9.61 -6.80 5.88
C LEU A 116 11.00 -6.58 5.23
N PRO A 117 11.58 -7.63 4.60
CA PRO A 117 12.75 -7.47 3.75
C PRO A 117 12.49 -6.43 2.66
N GLY A 118 13.44 -5.53 2.42
CA GLY A 118 13.29 -4.46 1.40
C GLY A 118 12.63 -3.17 1.89
N SER A 119 12.32 -3.03 3.18
CA SER A 119 11.64 -1.84 3.72
C SER A 119 12.36 -0.50 3.51
N HIS A 120 13.64 -0.50 3.13
CA HIS A 120 14.39 0.69 2.74
C HIS A 120 13.83 1.41 1.50
N TRP A 121 12.96 0.75 0.71
CA TRP A 121 12.24 1.38 -0.40
C TRP A 121 11.20 2.41 0.05
N VAL A 122 10.78 2.38 1.32
CA VAL A 122 9.93 3.40 1.92
C VAL A 122 10.80 4.55 2.43
N THR A 123 11.00 5.57 1.59
CA THR A 123 11.88 6.71 1.92
C THR A 123 11.12 7.93 2.44
N GLU A 124 9.91 8.15 1.95
CA GLU A 124 9.06 9.29 2.32
C GLU A 124 7.67 8.82 2.68
N THR A 125 7.06 9.42 3.72
CA THR A 125 5.70 9.04 4.15
C THR A 125 4.88 10.22 4.63
N LEU A 126 3.62 10.25 4.21
CA LEU A 126 2.59 11.17 4.68
C LEU A 126 1.46 10.41 5.39
N CYS A 127 0.91 11.02 6.43
CA CYS A 127 -0.18 10.43 7.21
C CYS A 127 -1.43 11.28 7.12
N THR A 128 -2.46 10.83 6.40
CA THR A 128 -3.67 11.63 6.17
C THR A 128 -4.42 11.95 7.47
N GLN A 129 -4.34 11.08 8.47
CA GLN A 129 -4.90 11.35 9.81
C GLN A 129 -4.23 12.57 10.48
N ARG A 130 -2.90 12.70 10.35
CA ARG A 130 -2.14 13.82 10.92
C ARG A 130 -2.31 15.11 10.10
N LEU A 131 -2.55 14.98 8.80
CA LEU A 131 -2.79 16.09 7.90
C LEU A 131 -4.21 16.66 8.05
N ALA A 132 -5.19 15.83 8.40
CA ALA A 132 -6.60 16.19 8.43
C ALA A 132 -6.95 17.52 9.14
N PRO A 133 -6.35 17.89 10.30
CA PRO A 133 -6.62 19.17 10.96
C PRO A 133 -6.35 20.40 10.09
N GLY A 134 -5.44 20.31 9.11
CA GLY A 134 -5.14 21.42 8.20
C GLY A 134 -6.11 21.59 7.04
N PHE A 135 -6.97 20.59 6.79
CA PHE A 135 -7.77 20.52 5.56
C PHE A 135 -9.26 20.23 5.80
N LEU A 136 -9.64 19.88 7.02
CA LEU A 136 -11.02 19.55 7.40
C LEU A 136 -11.42 20.31 8.68
N PRO A 137 -12.73 20.58 8.87
CA PRO A 137 -13.25 21.09 10.14
C PRO A 137 -12.89 20.18 11.32
N ASP A 138 -12.83 20.74 12.53
CA ASP A 138 -12.49 19.99 13.75
C ASP A 138 -13.39 18.76 13.99
N GLY A 139 -12.81 17.71 14.58
CA GLY A 139 -13.52 16.49 14.92
C GLY A 139 -12.61 15.29 15.18
N LYS A 140 -13.21 14.09 15.17
CA LYS A 140 -12.43 12.83 15.22
C LYS A 140 -11.66 12.66 13.93
N TRP A 141 -10.43 12.17 13.99
CA TRP A 141 -9.57 11.97 12.82
C TRP A 141 -9.51 10.51 12.36
N THR A 142 -10.57 9.73 12.57
CA THR A 142 -10.70 8.40 11.99
C THR A 142 -10.99 8.51 10.49
N LEU A 143 -10.65 7.47 9.71
CA LEU A 143 -10.87 7.47 8.26
C LEU A 143 -12.33 7.76 7.92
N ALA A 144 -13.26 7.06 8.59
CA ALA A 144 -14.70 7.27 8.42
C ALA A 144 -15.13 8.72 8.68
N ALA A 145 -14.69 9.34 9.79
CA ALA A 145 -15.06 10.71 10.12
C ALA A 145 -14.44 11.73 9.17
N CYS A 146 -13.21 11.48 8.69
CA CYS A 146 -12.59 12.32 7.66
C CYS A 146 -13.33 12.20 6.32
N CYS A 147 -13.67 10.98 5.90
CA CYS A 147 -14.38 10.73 4.64
C CYS A 147 -15.78 11.35 4.65
N GLU A 148 -16.52 11.21 5.74
CA GLU A 148 -17.83 11.83 5.92
C GLU A 148 -17.78 13.36 5.71
N ARG A 149 -16.86 14.04 6.41
CA ARG A 149 -16.68 15.51 6.29
C ARG A 149 -16.18 15.94 4.91
N ALA A 150 -15.42 15.09 4.23
CA ALA A 150 -14.91 15.35 2.89
C ALA A 150 -15.88 14.96 1.76
N GLY A 151 -17.03 14.34 2.07
CA GLY A 151 -17.98 13.85 1.08
C GLY A 151 -17.49 12.62 0.29
N ILE A 152 -16.60 11.82 0.87
CA ILE A 152 -15.99 10.65 0.24
C ILE A 152 -16.74 9.39 0.67
N PRO A 153 -17.20 8.55 -0.27
CA PRO A 153 -17.88 7.31 0.08
C PRO A 153 -16.89 6.31 0.67
N LEU A 154 -17.20 5.80 1.86
CA LEU A 154 -16.51 4.67 2.47
C LEU A 154 -17.48 3.48 2.52
N ARG A 155 -17.30 2.54 1.60
CA ARG A 155 -18.09 1.29 1.52
C ARG A 155 -17.16 0.13 1.82
N ASN A 156 -17.66 -0.89 2.53
CA ASN A 156 -16.86 -2.05 2.94
C ASN A 156 -15.63 -1.67 3.77
N ALA A 157 -15.80 -0.75 4.73
CA ALA A 157 -14.75 -0.39 5.68
C ALA A 157 -14.15 -1.64 6.34
N HIS A 158 -12.85 -1.58 6.64
CA HIS A 158 -12.05 -2.73 7.11
C HIS A 158 -11.83 -3.79 6.02
N SER A 159 -11.61 -3.32 4.79
CA SER A 159 -10.91 -4.07 3.75
C SER A 159 -9.81 -3.15 3.27
N ALA A 160 -8.60 -3.70 3.09
CA ALA A 160 -7.45 -2.89 2.73
C ALA A 160 -7.71 -2.08 1.45
N LEU A 161 -8.35 -2.70 0.45
CA LEU A 161 -8.65 -2.02 -0.80
C LEU A 161 -9.68 -0.89 -0.64
N ALA A 162 -10.71 -1.09 0.18
CA ALA A 162 -11.71 -0.07 0.43
C ALA A 162 -11.11 1.13 1.18
N ASP A 163 -10.32 0.85 2.21
CA ASP A 163 -9.73 1.86 3.07
C ASP A 163 -8.59 2.61 2.35
N ALA A 164 -7.80 1.93 1.51
CA ALA A 164 -6.81 2.56 0.63
C ALA A 164 -7.47 3.49 -0.41
N ARG A 165 -8.58 3.08 -1.04
CA ARG A 165 -9.33 3.94 -1.99
C ARG A 165 -9.91 5.17 -1.29
N ALA A 166 -10.49 5.00 -0.11
CA ALA A 166 -11.01 6.10 0.67
C ALA A 166 -9.89 7.06 1.11
N THR A 167 -8.74 6.52 1.51
CA THR A 167 -7.53 7.29 1.84
C THR A 167 -7.00 8.05 0.62
N ALA A 168 -7.00 7.44 -0.56
CA ALA A 168 -6.64 8.12 -1.82
C ALA A 168 -7.59 9.28 -2.13
N GLY A 169 -8.90 9.06 -2.01
CA GLY A 169 -9.90 10.12 -2.16
C GLY A 169 -9.68 11.26 -1.16
N LEU A 170 -9.33 10.92 0.09
CA LEU A 170 -9.10 11.90 1.15
C LEU A 170 -7.83 12.70 0.88
N PHE A 171 -6.77 12.03 0.45
CA PHE A 171 -5.52 12.69 0.08
C PHE A 171 -5.71 13.63 -1.12
N ARG A 172 -6.45 13.20 -2.15
CA ARG A 172 -6.85 14.06 -3.27
C ARG A 172 -7.67 15.27 -2.82
N HIS A 173 -8.55 15.12 -1.84
CA HIS A 173 -9.28 16.23 -1.26
C HIS A 173 -8.32 17.27 -0.68
N PHE A 174 -7.26 16.84 0.02
CA PHE A 174 -6.25 17.75 0.58
C PHE A 174 -5.44 18.45 -0.51
N LEU A 175 -5.02 17.73 -1.56
CA LEU A 175 -4.36 18.33 -2.73
C LEU A 175 -5.24 19.41 -3.39
N SER A 176 -6.54 19.13 -3.59
CA SER A 176 -7.49 20.09 -4.16
C SER A 176 -7.71 21.35 -3.29
N ARG A 177 -7.31 21.29 -2.01
CA ARG A 177 -7.37 22.39 -1.03
C ARG A 177 -6.04 23.14 -0.92
N GLY A 178 -5.07 22.84 -1.80
CA GLY A 178 -3.77 23.52 -1.86
C GLY A 178 -2.65 22.83 -1.09
N ALA A 179 -2.83 21.59 -0.64
CA ALA A 179 -1.68 20.81 -0.15
C ALA A 179 -0.68 20.58 -1.29
N SER A 180 0.59 20.89 -1.06
CA SER A 180 1.69 20.52 -1.96
C SER A 180 2.76 19.76 -1.18
N TRP A 181 3.36 18.76 -1.82
CA TRP A 181 4.41 17.91 -1.25
C TRP A 181 5.62 17.80 -2.17
N GLU A 182 5.90 18.84 -2.97
CA GLU A 182 6.99 18.88 -3.95
C GLU A 182 8.35 18.44 -3.38
N GLU A 183 8.68 18.83 -2.16
CA GLU A 183 9.94 18.39 -1.53
C GLU A 183 9.94 16.89 -1.22
N HIS A 184 8.81 16.32 -0.80
CA HIS A 184 8.69 14.88 -0.54
C HIS A 184 8.75 14.11 -1.86
N LEU A 185 8.05 14.59 -2.89
CA LEU A 185 8.11 14.04 -4.24
C LEU A 185 9.55 14.06 -4.77
N SER A 186 10.26 15.17 -4.59
CA SER A 186 11.65 15.34 -5.01
C SER A 186 12.59 14.36 -4.29
N ARG A 187 12.45 14.20 -2.97
CA ARG A 187 13.25 13.24 -2.19
C ARG A 187 12.93 11.80 -2.56
N ALA A 188 11.66 11.45 -2.75
CA ALA A 188 11.25 10.13 -3.18
C ALA A 188 11.79 9.80 -4.59
N ALA A 189 11.72 10.73 -5.54
CA ALA A 189 12.22 10.53 -6.90
C ALA A 189 13.75 10.31 -6.98
N GLN A 190 14.50 10.81 -6.00
CA GLN A 190 15.94 10.59 -5.86
C GLN A 190 16.31 9.23 -5.26
N ALA A 191 15.32 8.44 -4.80
CA ALA A 191 15.58 7.09 -4.32
C ALA A 191 16.21 6.23 -5.43
N PRO A 192 17.07 5.26 -5.06
CA PRO A 192 17.67 4.34 -6.03
C PRO A 192 16.60 3.67 -6.91
N GLU A 193 17.00 3.28 -8.11
CA GLU A 193 16.15 2.45 -8.95
C GLU A 193 15.85 1.13 -8.23
N TRP A 194 14.59 0.73 -8.21
CA TRP A 194 14.18 -0.52 -7.59
C TRP A 194 14.93 -1.70 -8.20
N ARG A 195 15.37 -2.61 -7.34
CA ARG A 195 15.88 -3.92 -7.75
C ARG A 195 15.15 -5.00 -6.95
N PRO A 196 14.82 -6.15 -7.57
CA PRO A 196 14.23 -7.28 -6.86
C PRO A 196 15.06 -7.64 -5.63
N CYS A 197 14.39 -7.96 -4.52
CA CYS A 197 15.05 -8.30 -3.26
C CYS A 197 15.81 -9.64 -3.34
N GLY A 198 15.73 -10.36 -4.47
CA GLY A 198 16.40 -11.64 -4.69
C GLY A 198 15.82 -12.78 -3.87
N LEU A 199 14.58 -12.61 -3.37
CA LEU A 199 13.88 -13.69 -2.69
C LEU A 199 13.61 -14.81 -3.70
N PRO A 200 13.86 -16.09 -3.35
CA PRO A 200 13.58 -17.18 -4.27
C PRO A 200 12.08 -17.20 -4.57
N GLN A 201 11.71 -16.89 -5.82
CA GLN A 201 10.36 -17.12 -6.32
C GLN A 201 10.05 -18.61 -6.12
N ARG A 202 9.11 -18.93 -5.24
CA ARG A 202 8.65 -20.32 -5.13
C ARG A 202 8.02 -20.72 -6.45
N ALA A 203 8.42 -21.89 -6.95
CA ALA A 203 7.83 -22.45 -8.16
C ALA A 203 6.29 -22.52 -7.99
N PRO A 204 5.50 -22.22 -9.04
CA PRO A 204 4.06 -22.22 -8.95
C PRO A 204 3.56 -23.57 -8.43
N ARG A 205 2.67 -23.53 -7.43
CA ARG A 205 2.01 -24.74 -6.94
C ARG A 205 1.28 -25.37 -8.13
N ARG A 206 1.77 -26.52 -8.58
CA ARG A 206 1.06 -27.33 -9.57
C ARG A 206 -0.26 -27.75 -8.93
N ARG A 207 -1.37 -27.39 -9.59
CA ARG A 207 -2.72 -27.87 -9.28
C ARG A 207 -2.78 -29.39 -9.41
#